data_AF-A0A2V6X8Q8-F1
#
_entry.id   AF-A0A2V6X8Q8-F1
#
_cell.length_a   1.000
_cell.length_b   1.000
_cell.length_c   1.000
_cell.angle_alpha   90.00
_cell.angle_beta   90.00
_cell.angle_gamma   90.00
#
_symmetry.space_group_name_H-M   'P 1'
#
loop_
_entity.id
_entity.type
_entity.pdbx_description
1 polymer ?
#
loop_
_entity_poly.entity_id
_entity_poly.type
_entity_poly.pdbx_seq_one_letter_code
_entity_poly.pdbx_strand_id
1 'polypeptide(L)'
;PLIGPFLRLLGALPVHRRQEGGGDPARNRAMFSAATAHLGAGQAVLIFPEGVSHPDPALMPLRTGAARMLLEAEAAAGGNRGVALVPVGLVFHEPGTFRAGRALLLVGGAVATADCIALHAAAPDGAVRRLTDRLTAALRRQIVEADDRETLRLLRAVESISRDDAPSDARGPLARTAWMQGAMRAYRYLREHEPWRVGHFRAEVERYLTDLERAGLSDRGLAQPYSAGVVARYVLREGTSLLLALPLALWGVASHVLPYKLTALSVGRLKPEPDEEATYKIMAAVVLYPLSWLAEGWLAWQFAGGPFMALFAALLVPTGFFAVAWRDRIERIGRDARGFFRLLLDRDLRRRLAARRRSLVDELGALMRLVPETVLAGPEGPPRS
;
A
#
# COMPACT_ATOMS: atom_id res chain seq x y z
N PRO A 1 20.21 11.50 11.88
CA PRO A 1 21.03 11.21 13.09
C PRO A 1 20.26 10.22 13.99
N LEU A 2 20.94 9.44 14.85
CA LEU A 2 20.52 8.16 15.46
C LEU A 2 20.44 6.95 14.50
N ILE A 3 19.72 7.04 13.37
CA ILE A 3 19.57 5.91 12.44
C ILE A 3 20.70 5.84 11.39
N GLY A 4 21.40 6.95 11.16
CA GLY A 4 22.46 7.06 10.14
C GLY A 4 23.54 5.98 10.20
N PRO A 5 24.10 5.63 11.38
CA PRO A 5 25.05 4.53 11.51
C PRO A 5 24.47 3.16 11.09
N PHE A 6 23.21 2.88 11.46
CA PHE A 6 22.52 1.63 11.11
C PHE A 6 22.22 1.56 9.60
N LEU A 7 21.77 2.66 9.00
CA LEU A 7 21.56 2.73 7.54
C LEU A 7 22.85 2.58 6.76
N ARG A 8 23.96 3.15 7.24
CA ARG A 8 25.28 2.96 6.62
C ARG A 8 25.77 1.51 6.75
N LEU A 9 25.49 0.85 7.86
CA LEU A 9 25.76 -0.59 8.02
C LEU A 9 24.97 -1.43 7.00
N LEU A 10 23.75 -1.00 6.65
CA LEU A 10 22.91 -1.60 5.61
C LEU A 10 23.26 -1.16 4.18
N GLY A 11 24.35 -0.39 3.99
CA GLY A 11 24.79 0.06 2.66
C GLY A 11 24.04 1.27 2.10
N ALA A 12 23.27 1.99 2.91
CA ALA A 12 22.55 3.17 2.44
C ALA A 12 23.51 4.33 2.10
N LEU A 13 23.38 4.87 0.90
CA LEU A 13 24.10 6.07 0.46
C LEU A 13 23.34 7.34 0.89
N PRO A 14 23.97 8.28 1.62
CA PRO A 14 23.30 9.49 2.08
C PRO A 14 22.93 10.40 0.91
N VAL A 15 21.62 10.65 0.73
CA VAL A 15 21.09 11.57 -0.29
C VAL A 15 20.73 12.90 0.38
N HIS A 16 21.26 14.00 -0.13
CA HIS A 16 20.90 15.35 0.33
C HIS A 16 19.86 15.95 -0.62
N ARG A 17 18.62 16.14 -0.14
CA ARG A 17 17.55 16.71 -0.96
C ARG A 17 17.74 18.21 -1.10
N ARG A 18 17.72 18.72 -2.35
CA ARG A 18 17.79 20.17 -2.64
C ARG A 18 16.68 20.99 -1.97
N GLN A 19 15.53 20.39 -1.68
CA GLN A 19 14.37 21.06 -1.08
C GLN A 19 14.52 21.35 0.41
N GLU A 20 15.47 20.71 1.11
CA GLU A 20 15.66 20.85 2.57
C GLU A 20 16.73 21.90 2.95
N GLY A 21 17.08 22.80 2.01
CA GLY A 21 18.01 23.91 2.24
C GLY A 21 19.44 23.62 1.78
N GLY A 22 19.91 24.39 0.79
CA GLY A 22 21.32 24.47 0.40
C GLY A 22 21.93 23.16 -0.08
N GLY A 23 21.41 22.58 -1.17
CA GLY A 23 22.00 21.39 -1.77
C GLY A 23 23.41 21.63 -2.30
N ASP A 24 24.42 21.40 -1.45
CA ASP A 24 25.84 21.51 -1.77
C ASP A 24 26.16 20.65 -3.02
N PRO A 25 26.53 21.29 -4.16
CA PRO A 25 26.89 20.58 -5.38
C PRO A 25 28.02 19.56 -5.18
N ALA A 26 28.93 19.79 -4.22
CA ALA A 26 30.01 18.86 -3.93
C ALA A 26 29.50 17.56 -3.30
N ARG A 27 28.51 17.63 -2.40
CA ARG A 27 27.90 16.45 -1.78
C ARG A 27 27.08 15.62 -2.76
N ASN A 28 26.40 16.27 -3.71
CA ASN A 28 25.73 15.55 -4.80
C ASN A 28 26.73 14.80 -5.68
N ARG A 29 27.86 15.43 -6.05
CA ARG A 29 28.93 14.75 -6.79
C ARG A 29 29.49 13.54 -6.04
N ALA A 30 29.68 13.65 -4.73
CA ALA A 30 30.14 12.53 -3.90
C ALA A 30 29.15 11.35 -3.91
N MET A 31 27.84 11.62 -3.84
CA MET A 31 26.81 10.59 -3.92
C MET A 31 26.79 9.89 -5.29
N PHE A 32 26.83 10.65 -6.39
CA PHE A 32 26.91 10.07 -7.74
C PHE A 32 28.17 9.23 -7.91
N SER A 33 29.33 9.74 -7.50
CA SER A 33 30.60 9.00 -7.54
C SER A 33 30.54 7.69 -6.75
N ALA A 34 29.98 7.71 -5.53
CA ALA A 34 29.83 6.51 -4.72
C ALA A 34 28.88 5.47 -5.34
N ALA A 35 27.79 5.92 -5.95
CA ALA A 35 26.85 5.05 -6.67
C ALA A 35 27.50 4.43 -7.91
N THR A 36 28.18 5.24 -8.73
CA THR A 36 28.94 4.78 -9.90
C THR A 36 30.02 3.77 -9.51
N ALA A 37 30.74 4.01 -8.42
CA ALA A 37 31.74 3.06 -7.89
C ALA A 37 31.11 1.74 -7.43
N HIS A 38 29.96 1.76 -6.75
CA HIS A 38 29.23 0.54 -6.37
C HIS A 38 28.80 -0.28 -7.60
N LEU A 39 28.25 0.38 -8.62
CA LEU A 39 27.88 -0.27 -9.88
C LEU A 39 29.12 -0.83 -10.59
N GLY A 40 30.22 -0.08 -10.60
CA GLY A 40 31.53 -0.51 -11.10
C GLY A 40 32.10 -1.73 -10.36
N ALA A 41 31.83 -1.87 -9.07
CA ALA A 41 32.17 -3.04 -8.26
C ALA A 41 31.20 -4.23 -8.46
N GLY A 42 30.10 -4.04 -9.19
CA GLY A 42 29.13 -5.11 -9.48
C GLY A 42 28.07 -5.26 -8.40
N GLN A 43 27.92 -4.24 -7.58
CA GLN A 43 26.91 -4.16 -6.55
C GLN A 43 25.63 -3.53 -7.10
N ALA A 44 24.52 -3.71 -6.39
CA ALA A 44 23.23 -3.15 -6.76
C ALA A 44 22.95 -1.83 -6.03
N VAL A 45 22.22 -0.94 -6.69
CA VAL A 45 21.72 0.32 -6.11
C VAL A 45 20.20 0.33 -6.22
N LEU A 46 19.51 0.48 -5.09
CA LEU A 46 18.08 0.76 -5.04
C LEU A 46 17.87 2.27 -4.94
N ILE A 47 17.04 2.82 -5.84
CA ILE A 47 16.73 4.25 -5.87
C ILE A 47 15.24 4.47 -6.14
N PHE A 48 14.66 5.47 -5.47
CA PHE A 48 13.32 6.00 -5.78
C PHE A 48 13.47 7.25 -6.66
N PRO A 49 13.29 7.12 -7.99
CA PRO A 49 13.68 8.17 -8.93
C PRO A 49 12.80 9.44 -8.87
N GLU A 50 11.63 9.41 -8.22
CA GLU A 50 10.76 10.57 -8.00
C GLU A 50 11.42 11.59 -7.02
N GLY A 51 12.21 11.09 -6.08
CA GLY A 51 12.92 11.91 -5.09
C GLY A 51 12.03 12.58 -4.03
N VAL A 52 10.75 12.17 -3.97
CA VAL A 52 9.76 12.55 -2.95
C VAL A 52 8.98 11.30 -2.54
N SER A 53 8.52 11.26 -1.30
CA SER A 53 7.53 10.28 -0.85
C SER A 53 6.17 10.95 -0.94
N HIS A 54 5.21 10.31 -1.60
CA HIS A 54 3.89 10.88 -1.74
C HIS A 54 2.82 9.78 -1.69
N PRO A 55 1.67 10.07 -1.08
CA PRO A 55 0.61 9.09 -0.84
C PRO A 55 -0.36 8.85 -2.01
N ASP A 56 -0.39 9.69 -3.05
CA ASP A 56 -1.36 9.54 -4.14
C ASP A 56 -0.89 8.50 -5.17
N PRO A 57 -1.83 7.87 -5.91
CA PRO A 57 -1.54 6.70 -6.73
C PRO A 57 -1.07 7.04 -8.15
N ALA A 58 -0.35 8.16 -8.30
CA ALA A 58 0.18 8.64 -9.58
C ALA A 58 1.71 8.61 -9.56
N LEU A 59 2.34 8.29 -10.69
CA LEU A 59 3.79 8.34 -10.81
C LEU A 59 4.25 9.79 -10.98
N MET A 60 5.04 10.31 -10.05
CA MET A 60 5.60 11.66 -10.19
C MET A 60 6.67 11.70 -11.29
N PRO A 61 6.95 12.90 -11.86
CA PRO A 61 8.04 13.05 -12.81
C PRO A 61 9.36 12.54 -12.23
N LEU A 62 10.00 11.63 -12.97
CA LEU A 62 11.27 11.05 -12.54
C LEU A 62 12.40 12.07 -12.65
N ARG A 63 13.27 12.07 -11.64
CA ARG A 63 14.56 12.74 -11.70
C ARG A 63 15.54 11.91 -12.53
N THR A 64 16.47 12.57 -13.19
CA THR A 64 17.45 11.95 -14.09
C THR A 64 18.58 11.17 -13.39
N GLY A 65 18.57 11.09 -12.05
CA GLY A 65 19.68 10.56 -11.26
C GLY A 65 20.03 9.11 -11.61
N ALA A 66 19.02 8.23 -11.71
CA ALA A 66 19.22 6.82 -12.04
C ALA A 66 19.87 6.64 -13.43
N ALA A 67 19.40 7.39 -14.43
CA ALA A 67 19.96 7.36 -15.78
C ALA A 67 21.43 7.84 -15.82
N ARG A 68 21.75 8.92 -15.07
CA ARG A 68 23.12 9.45 -14.98
C ARG A 68 24.07 8.45 -14.33
N MET A 69 23.70 7.87 -13.18
CA MET A 69 24.52 6.86 -12.49
C MET A 69 24.85 5.68 -13.39
N LEU A 70 23.88 5.17 -14.14
CA LEU A 70 24.09 4.07 -15.07
C LEU A 70 25.04 4.45 -16.22
N LEU A 71 24.76 5.56 -16.90
CA LEU A 71 25.54 5.97 -18.07
C LEU A 71 26.98 6.34 -17.70
N GLU A 72 27.20 6.96 -16.54
CA GLU A 72 28.53 7.25 -16.01
C GLU A 72 29.28 5.97 -15.63
N ALA A 73 28.61 4.99 -15.03
CA ALA A 73 29.22 3.71 -14.67
C ALA A 73 29.63 2.90 -15.91
N GLU A 74 28.80 2.92 -16.95
CA GLU A 74 29.13 2.31 -18.24
C GLU A 74 30.27 3.04 -18.94
N ALA A 75 30.25 4.38 -18.98
CA ALA A 75 31.32 5.17 -19.59
C ALA A 75 32.68 4.90 -18.92
N ALA A 76 32.72 4.81 -17.58
CA ALA A 76 33.93 4.49 -16.82
C ALA A 76 34.49 3.09 -17.12
N ALA A 77 33.65 2.17 -17.58
CA ALA A 77 34.00 0.80 -17.95
C ALA A 77 34.12 0.57 -19.47
N GLY A 78 34.16 1.65 -20.27
CA GLY A 78 34.21 1.55 -21.74
C GLY A 78 32.94 0.95 -22.38
N GLY A 79 31.81 1.00 -21.69
CA GLY A 79 30.51 0.51 -22.16
C GLY A 79 30.29 -1.00 -22.02
N ASN A 80 31.15 -1.70 -21.27
CA ASN A 80 31.14 -3.16 -21.16
C ASN A 80 30.80 -3.66 -19.74
N ARG A 81 30.19 -2.82 -18.88
CA ARG A 81 29.87 -3.24 -17.51
C ARG A 81 28.63 -4.13 -17.47
N GLY A 82 27.63 -3.83 -18.31
CA GLY A 82 26.38 -4.57 -18.36
C GLY A 82 25.45 -4.24 -17.19
N VAL A 83 25.42 -2.98 -16.74
CA VAL A 83 24.53 -2.51 -15.68
C VAL A 83 23.07 -2.64 -16.13
N ALA A 84 22.32 -3.50 -15.44
CA ALA A 84 20.90 -3.68 -15.69
C ALA A 84 20.05 -2.64 -14.95
N LEU A 85 19.20 -1.91 -15.69
CA LEU A 85 18.21 -1.00 -15.12
C LEU A 85 16.86 -1.71 -14.99
N VAL A 86 16.50 -2.14 -13.77
CA VAL A 86 15.30 -2.94 -13.52
C VAL A 86 14.20 -2.08 -12.87
N PRO A 87 13.03 -1.90 -13.50
CA PRO A 87 11.92 -1.17 -12.91
C PRO A 87 11.18 -2.05 -11.89
N VAL A 88 10.99 -1.54 -10.68
CA VAL A 88 10.22 -2.22 -9.62
C VAL A 88 9.07 -1.32 -9.18
N GLY A 89 7.84 -1.79 -9.38
CA GLY A 89 6.63 -1.10 -8.95
C GLY A 89 6.12 -1.61 -7.61
N LEU A 90 5.57 -0.71 -6.81
CA LEU A 90 4.97 -0.99 -5.51
C LEU A 90 3.46 -0.74 -5.58
N VAL A 91 2.66 -1.78 -5.37
CA VAL A 91 1.20 -1.66 -5.30
C VAL A 91 0.78 -1.89 -3.85
N PHE A 92 0.42 -0.79 -3.17
CA PHE A 92 -0.03 -0.83 -1.79
C PHE A 92 -1.53 -1.15 -1.68
N HIS A 93 -1.87 -1.98 -0.71
CA HIS A 93 -3.23 -2.22 -0.25
C HIS A 93 -3.33 -1.73 1.19
N GLU A 94 -4.26 -0.81 1.47
CA GLU A 94 -4.46 -0.19 2.79
C GLU A 94 -3.16 0.32 3.46
N PRO A 95 -2.39 1.20 2.80
CA PRO A 95 -1.13 1.72 3.36
C PRO A 95 -1.36 2.41 4.71
N GLY A 96 -0.40 2.28 5.62
CA GLY A 96 -0.47 2.87 6.96
C GLY A 96 -1.38 2.14 7.96
N THR A 97 -2.08 1.09 7.53
CA THR A 97 -2.91 0.25 8.42
C THR A 97 -2.10 -0.93 8.95
N PHE A 98 -2.03 -1.05 10.27
CA PHE A 98 -1.31 -2.14 10.93
C PHE A 98 -2.00 -3.49 10.63
N ARG A 99 -1.23 -4.50 10.19
CA ARG A 99 -1.66 -5.89 9.87
C ARG A 99 -2.63 -6.07 8.69
N ALA A 100 -3.35 -5.04 8.28
CA ALA A 100 -4.17 -5.06 7.06
C ALA A 100 -3.40 -4.58 5.83
N GLY A 101 -2.45 -3.66 6.03
CA GLY A 101 -1.58 -3.13 5.00
C GLY A 101 -0.73 -4.21 4.33
N ARG A 102 -0.73 -4.25 3.00
CA ARG A 102 0.10 -5.15 2.19
C ARG A 102 0.72 -4.38 1.04
N ALA A 103 1.88 -4.82 0.57
CA ALA A 103 2.51 -4.32 -0.64
C ALA A 103 2.78 -5.49 -1.58
N LEU A 104 2.42 -5.32 -2.85
CA LEU A 104 2.83 -6.21 -3.93
C LEU A 104 3.98 -5.55 -4.68
N LEU A 105 5.09 -6.28 -4.83
CA LEU A 105 6.23 -5.87 -5.65
C LEU A 105 6.07 -6.47 -7.04
N LEU A 106 6.06 -5.62 -8.06
CA LEU A 106 6.08 -6.03 -9.46
C LEU A 106 7.45 -5.70 -10.04
N VAL A 107 8.21 -6.74 -10.40
CA VAL A 107 9.54 -6.61 -11.01
C VAL A 107 9.39 -6.73 -12.52
N GLY A 108 9.69 -5.66 -13.24
CA GLY A 108 9.67 -5.67 -14.70
C GLY A 108 10.98 -6.17 -15.30
N GLY A 109 10.98 -6.40 -16.61
CA GLY A 109 12.20 -6.69 -17.37
C GLY A 109 13.16 -5.49 -17.41
N ALA A 110 14.45 -5.78 -17.60
CA ALA A 110 15.47 -4.75 -17.70
C ALA A 110 15.16 -3.78 -18.87
N VAL A 111 15.34 -2.47 -18.61
CA VAL A 111 15.19 -1.43 -19.61
C VAL A 111 16.36 -1.50 -20.59
N ALA A 112 16.08 -1.40 -21.89
CA ALA A 112 17.11 -1.34 -22.92
C ALA A 112 17.97 -0.07 -22.79
N THR A 113 19.28 -0.26 -22.62
CA THR A 113 20.26 0.80 -22.36
C THR A 113 21.30 0.97 -23.46
N ALA A 114 21.53 -0.03 -24.32
CA ALA A 114 22.66 -0.09 -25.25
C ALA A 114 22.79 1.14 -26.16
N ASP A 115 21.68 1.58 -26.77
CA ASP A 115 21.66 2.76 -27.63
C ASP A 115 21.81 4.08 -26.85
N CYS A 116 21.36 4.12 -25.59
CA CYS A 116 21.60 5.27 -24.72
C CYS A 116 23.08 5.34 -24.29
N ILE A 117 23.72 4.20 -24.03
CA ILE A 117 25.16 4.10 -23.72
C ILE A 117 25.97 4.59 -24.92
N ALA A 118 25.67 4.13 -26.13
CA ALA A 118 26.35 4.57 -27.35
C ALA A 118 26.15 6.07 -27.62
N LEU A 119 24.93 6.59 -27.39
CA LEU A 119 24.62 8.01 -27.57
C LEU A 119 25.32 8.90 -26.54
N HIS A 120 25.65 8.38 -25.35
CA HIS A 120 26.13 9.19 -24.23
C HIS A 120 27.42 9.96 -24.54
N ALA A 121 28.33 9.38 -25.32
CA ALA A 121 29.59 10.04 -25.70
C ALA A 121 29.36 11.27 -26.61
N ALA A 122 28.37 11.21 -27.49
CA ALA A 122 28.08 12.28 -28.46
C ALA A 122 27.05 13.30 -27.95
N ALA A 123 26.04 12.85 -27.20
CA ALA A 123 24.97 13.69 -26.68
C ALA A 123 24.55 13.24 -25.27
N PRO A 124 25.35 13.60 -24.23
CA PRO A 124 25.12 13.13 -22.86
C PRO A 124 23.70 13.41 -22.33
N ASP A 125 23.21 14.65 -22.49
CA ASP A 125 21.89 15.05 -22.01
C ASP A 125 20.75 14.35 -22.78
N GLY A 126 20.95 14.12 -24.08
CA GLY A 126 19.99 13.40 -24.93
C GLY A 126 19.86 11.94 -24.50
N ALA A 127 20.99 11.27 -24.21
CA ALA A 127 21.01 9.90 -23.69
C ALA A 127 20.33 9.79 -22.32
N VAL A 128 20.62 10.72 -21.41
CA VAL A 128 20.02 10.77 -20.07
C VAL A 128 18.51 10.93 -20.15
N ARG A 129 18.01 11.88 -20.95
CA ARG A 129 16.57 12.12 -21.13
C ARG A 129 15.88 10.89 -21.70
N ARG A 130 16.42 10.34 -22.80
CA ARG A 130 15.88 9.13 -23.46
C ARG A 130 15.79 7.94 -22.49
N LEU A 131 16.83 7.70 -21.68
CA LEU A 131 16.82 6.62 -20.71
C LEU A 131 15.83 6.88 -19.56
N THR A 132 15.71 8.13 -19.10
CA THR A 132 14.74 8.53 -18.07
C THR A 132 13.30 8.33 -18.55
N ASP A 133 12.99 8.70 -19.80
CA ASP A 133 11.66 8.53 -20.39
C ASP A 133 11.30 7.04 -20.52
N ARG A 134 12.27 6.20 -20.93
CA ARG A 134 12.10 4.74 -20.98
C ARG A 134 11.87 4.13 -19.61
N LEU A 135 12.63 4.56 -18.60
CA LEU A 135 12.43 4.12 -17.23
C LEU A 135 11.05 4.53 -16.72
N THR A 136 10.60 5.75 -17.03
CA THR A 136 9.25 6.24 -16.68
C THR A 136 8.18 5.35 -17.29
N ALA A 137 8.26 5.06 -18.59
CA ALA A 137 7.32 4.17 -19.26
C ALA A 137 7.36 2.75 -18.69
N ALA A 138 8.54 2.25 -18.31
CA ALA A 138 8.71 0.93 -17.74
C ALA A 138 8.12 0.82 -16.32
N LEU A 139 8.31 1.83 -15.48
CA LEU A 139 7.73 1.89 -14.13
C LEU A 139 6.21 2.02 -14.16
N ARG A 140 5.64 2.82 -15.07
CA ARG A 140 4.17 2.90 -15.25
C ARG A 140 3.52 1.55 -15.51
N ARG A 141 4.21 0.62 -16.18
CA ARG A 141 3.73 -0.75 -16.40
C ARG A 141 3.75 -1.62 -15.13
N GLN A 142 4.51 -1.24 -14.10
CA GLN A 142 4.65 -1.99 -12.85
C GLN A 142 3.76 -1.46 -11.72
N ILE A 143 2.96 -0.42 -11.95
CA ILE A 143 2.07 0.18 -10.94
C ILE A 143 0.62 0.24 -11.42
N VAL A 144 -0.30 0.51 -10.50
CA VAL A 144 -1.68 0.91 -10.84
C VAL A 144 -1.77 2.41 -10.73
N GLU A 145 -1.59 3.10 -11.86
CA GLU A 145 -1.64 4.56 -11.92
C GLU A 145 -3.09 5.05 -12.01
N ALA A 146 -3.51 5.82 -11.00
CA ALA A 146 -4.80 6.51 -10.95
C ALA A 146 -4.58 8.00 -10.67
N ASP A 147 -5.47 8.82 -11.21
CA ASP A 147 -5.33 10.29 -11.17
C ASP A 147 -5.38 10.83 -9.74
N ASP A 148 -6.15 10.19 -8.88
CA ASP A 148 -6.38 10.60 -7.49
C ASP A 148 -6.83 9.40 -6.62
N ARG A 149 -6.90 9.62 -5.31
CA ARG A 149 -7.28 8.59 -4.33
C ARG A 149 -8.73 8.14 -4.43
N GLU A 150 -9.64 9.03 -4.81
CA GLU A 150 -11.05 8.69 -4.98
C GLU A 150 -11.22 7.79 -6.21
N THR A 151 -10.56 8.11 -7.33
CA THR A 151 -10.52 7.24 -8.51
C THR A 151 -9.98 5.86 -8.16
N LEU A 152 -8.89 5.77 -7.39
CA LEU A 152 -8.38 4.47 -6.93
C LEU A 152 -9.35 3.75 -5.97
N ARG A 153 -10.06 4.47 -5.10
CA ARG A 153 -11.09 3.90 -4.20
C ARG A 153 -12.22 3.26 -5.02
N LEU A 154 -12.71 3.97 -6.04
CA LEU A 154 -13.77 3.47 -6.92
C LEU A 154 -13.29 2.29 -7.77
N LEU A 155 -12.07 2.35 -8.30
CA LEU A 155 -11.47 1.22 -9.02
C LEU A 155 -11.43 -0.05 -8.16
N ARG A 156 -11.01 0.06 -6.90
CA ARG A 156 -11.00 -1.08 -5.95
C ARG A 156 -12.40 -1.59 -5.64
N ALA A 157 -13.39 -0.72 -5.57
CA ALA A 157 -14.79 -1.10 -5.39
C ALA A 157 -15.32 -1.88 -6.59
N VAL A 158 -15.12 -1.36 -7.80
CA VAL A 158 -15.53 -2.03 -9.05
C VAL A 158 -14.82 -3.38 -9.21
N GLU A 159 -13.53 -3.45 -8.84
CA GLU A 159 -12.77 -4.71 -8.82
C GLU A 159 -13.42 -5.74 -7.88
N SER A 160 -13.73 -5.34 -6.65
CA SER A 160 -14.39 -6.22 -5.67
C SER A 160 -15.75 -6.69 -6.16
N ILE A 161 -16.57 -5.76 -6.66
CA ILE A 161 -17.92 -6.04 -7.17
C ILE A 161 -17.88 -7.02 -8.34
N SER A 162 -16.94 -6.84 -9.26
CA SER A 162 -16.90 -7.63 -10.51
C SER A 162 -16.28 -9.01 -10.33
N ARG A 163 -15.48 -9.21 -9.27
CA ARG A 163 -14.62 -10.41 -9.12
C ARG A 163 -14.94 -11.25 -7.88
N ASP A 164 -15.96 -10.87 -7.11
CA ASP A 164 -16.43 -11.68 -5.97
C ASP A 164 -16.88 -13.09 -6.40
N ASP A 165 -17.36 -13.25 -7.64
CA ASP A 165 -17.80 -14.53 -8.23
C ASP A 165 -16.71 -15.20 -9.13
N ALA A 166 -15.51 -14.61 -9.22
CA ALA A 166 -14.44 -15.14 -10.07
C ALA A 166 -13.75 -16.37 -9.44
N PRO A 167 -13.26 -17.33 -10.26
CA PRO A 167 -12.57 -18.50 -9.74
C PRO A 167 -11.28 -18.12 -8.98
N SER A 168 -10.80 -19.04 -8.13
CA SER A 168 -9.78 -18.69 -7.11
C SER A 168 -8.44 -18.26 -7.69
N ASP A 169 -8.08 -18.80 -8.85
CA ASP A 169 -6.91 -18.43 -9.66
C ASP A 169 -6.97 -16.98 -10.14
N ALA A 170 -8.15 -16.51 -10.54
CA ALA A 170 -8.39 -15.13 -10.93
C ALA A 170 -8.25 -14.17 -9.72
N ARG A 171 -8.50 -14.62 -8.47
CA ARG A 171 -8.44 -13.74 -7.27
C ARG A 171 -7.03 -13.49 -6.73
N GLY A 172 -5.99 -14.04 -7.36
CA GLY A 172 -4.60 -13.82 -6.95
C GLY A 172 -4.18 -12.33 -7.04
N PRO A 173 -3.21 -11.87 -6.21
CA PRO A 173 -2.76 -10.48 -6.20
C PRO A 173 -2.27 -9.98 -7.57
N LEU A 174 -1.58 -10.83 -8.34
CA LEU A 174 -1.08 -10.49 -9.67
C LEU A 174 -2.23 -10.29 -10.67
N ALA A 175 -3.16 -11.23 -10.75
CA ALA A 175 -4.32 -11.15 -11.65
C ALA A 175 -5.21 -9.94 -11.32
N ARG A 176 -5.37 -9.65 -10.03
CA ARG A 176 -6.07 -8.46 -9.54
C ARG A 176 -5.39 -7.17 -10.01
N THR A 177 -4.08 -7.06 -9.84
CA THR A 177 -3.31 -5.89 -10.27
C THR A 177 -3.36 -5.73 -11.79
N ALA A 178 -3.21 -6.80 -12.56
CA ALA A 178 -3.32 -6.78 -14.02
C ALA A 178 -4.70 -6.30 -14.48
N TRP A 179 -5.77 -6.77 -13.83
CA TRP A 179 -7.13 -6.28 -14.09
C TRP A 179 -7.26 -4.79 -13.78
N MET A 180 -6.76 -4.33 -12.64
CA MET A 180 -6.82 -2.91 -12.24
C MET A 180 -6.06 -2.02 -13.23
N GLN A 181 -4.91 -2.47 -13.72
CA GLN A 181 -4.14 -1.77 -14.76
C GLN A 181 -4.94 -1.69 -16.08
N GLY A 182 -5.57 -2.78 -16.51
CA GLY A 182 -6.43 -2.81 -17.69
C GLY A 182 -7.65 -1.90 -17.56
N ALA A 183 -8.32 -1.94 -16.40
CA ALA A 183 -9.46 -1.08 -16.09
C ALA A 183 -9.09 0.42 -16.09
N MET A 184 -7.90 0.79 -15.61
CA MET A 184 -7.43 2.18 -15.70
C MET A 184 -7.10 2.62 -17.14
N ARG A 185 -6.59 1.72 -17.97
CA ARG A 185 -6.41 2.00 -19.42
C ARG A 185 -7.75 2.21 -20.10
N ALA A 186 -8.71 1.32 -19.84
CA ALA A 186 -10.09 1.43 -20.32
C ALA A 186 -10.74 2.75 -19.85
N TYR A 187 -10.59 3.09 -18.58
CA TYR A 187 -11.12 4.33 -18.02
C TYR A 187 -10.56 5.57 -18.73
N ARG A 188 -9.25 5.65 -18.97
CA ARG A 188 -8.64 6.76 -19.71
C ARG A 188 -9.18 6.87 -21.14
N TYR A 189 -9.25 5.76 -21.86
CA TYR A 189 -9.83 5.74 -23.21
C TYR A 189 -11.29 6.18 -23.22
N LEU A 190 -12.12 5.63 -22.35
CA LEU A 190 -13.55 5.93 -22.29
C LEU A 190 -13.82 7.36 -21.80
N ARG A 191 -12.94 7.97 -21.00
CA ARG A 191 -13.06 9.39 -20.65
C ARG A 191 -12.95 10.32 -21.85
N GLU A 192 -12.17 9.93 -22.86
CA GLU A 192 -11.97 10.70 -24.08
C GLU A 192 -13.11 10.45 -25.09
N HIS A 193 -13.60 9.21 -25.17
CA HIS A 193 -14.55 8.79 -26.20
C HIS A 193 -16.02 8.77 -25.73
N GLU A 194 -16.26 8.50 -24.45
CA GLU A 194 -17.59 8.30 -23.84
C GLU A 194 -17.73 9.02 -22.47
N PRO A 195 -17.40 10.33 -22.38
CA PRO A 195 -17.25 11.04 -21.09
C PRO A 195 -18.52 11.04 -20.24
N TRP A 196 -19.69 11.24 -20.86
CA TRP A 196 -20.97 11.24 -20.16
C TRP A 196 -21.31 9.89 -19.54
N ARG A 197 -21.08 8.80 -20.29
CA ARG A 197 -21.42 7.45 -19.85
C ARG A 197 -20.51 6.98 -18.72
N VAL A 198 -19.21 7.27 -18.81
CA VAL A 198 -18.26 7.02 -17.71
C VAL A 198 -18.58 7.85 -16.48
N GLY A 199 -18.89 9.14 -16.65
CA GLY A 199 -19.27 10.02 -15.54
C GLY A 199 -20.51 9.52 -14.81
N HIS A 200 -21.53 9.10 -15.56
CA HIS A 200 -22.75 8.50 -14.99
C HIS A 200 -22.44 7.18 -14.25
N PHE A 201 -21.67 6.27 -14.86
CA PHE A 201 -21.27 5.03 -14.23
C PHE A 201 -20.51 5.28 -12.91
N ARG A 202 -19.57 6.22 -12.91
CA ARG A 202 -18.84 6.64 -11.70
C ARG A 202 -19.78 7.10 -10.58
N ALA A 203 -20.73 7.98 -10.89
CA ALA A 203 -21.70 8.47 -9.92
C ALA A 203 -22.63 7.36 -9.38
N GLU A 204 -22.99 6.38 -10.20
CA GLU A 204 -23.76 5.21 -9.77
C GLU A 204 -22.97 4.31 -8.82
N VAL A 205 -21.67 4.07 -9.08
CA VAL A 205 -20.77 3.35 -8.16
C VAL A 205 -20.63 4.10 -6.83
N GLU A 206 -20.40 5.41 -6.86
CA GLU A 206 -20.29 6.24 -5.65
C GLU A 206 -21.55 6.19 -4.78
N ARG A 207 -22.73 6.27 -5.42
CA ARG A 207 -24.02 6.19 -4.72
C ARG A 207 -24.25 4.79 -4.15
N TYR A 208 -23.91 3.74 -4.89
CA TYR A 208 -23.97 2.37 -4.40
C TYR A 208 -23.10 2.15 -3.15
N LEU A 209 -21.86 2.64 -3.17
CA LEU A 209 -20.96 2.56 -2.02
C LEU A 209 -21.48 3.34 -0.81
N THR A 210 -22.01 4.53 -1.04
CA THR A 210 -22.63 5.34 0.01
C THR A 210 -23.83 4.63 0.64
N ASP A 211 -24.65 3.96 -0.18
CA ASP A 211 -25.81 3.21 0.30
C ASP A 211 -25.39 1.97 1.12
N LEU A 212 -24.32 1.27 0.69
CA LEU A 212 -23.70 0.18 1.46
C LEU A 212 -23.16 0.66 2.81
N GLU A 213 -22.37 1.73 2.81
CA GLU A 213 -21.76 2.31 4.02
C GLU A 213 -22.85 2.76 5.00
N ARG A 214 -23.87 3.48 4.52
CA ARG A 214 -25.03 3.86 5.33
C ARG A 214 -25.72 2.63 5.88
N ALA A 215 -25.92 1.60 5.07
CA ALA A 215 -26.54 0.35 5.49
C ALA A 215 -25.70 -0.43 6.52
N GLY A 216 -24.41 -0.11 6.70
CA GLY A 216 -23.49 -0.90 7.50
C GLY A 216 -23.16 -2.25 6.86
N LEU A 217 -23.35 -2.37 5.54
CA LEU A 217 -23.12 -3.58 4.77
C LEU A 217 -21.80 -3.45 3.99
N SER A 218 -21.11 -4.58 3.84
CA SER A 218 -20.02 -4.72 2.86
C SER A 218 -20.54 -5.51 1.66
N ASP A 219 -19.93 -5.30 0.49
CA ASP A 219 -20.31 -6.00 -0.76
C ASP A 219 -20.33 -7.53 -0.57
N ARG A 220 -19.30 -8.08 0.08
CA ARG A 220 -19.20 -9.51 0.45
C ARG A 220 -20.36 -10.02 1.31
N GLY A 221 -20.96 -9.15 2.13
CA GLY A 221 -22.10 -9.50 2.99
C GLY A 221 -23.42 -9.66 2.23
N LEU A 222 -23.52 -9.16 1.00
CA LEU A 222 -24.71 -9.31 0.15
C LEU A 222 -24.78 -10.69 -0.52
N ALA A 223 -23.63 -11.29 -0.84
CA ALA A 223 -23.55 -12.58 -1.54
C ALA A 223 -23.99 -13.78 -0.69
N GLN A 224 -23.92 -13.71 0.64
CA GLN A 224 -24.28 -14.82 1.51
C GLN A 224 -25.71 -14.69 2.08
N PRO A 225 -26.62 -15.66 1.86
CA PRO A 225 -27.91 -15.69 2.54
C PRO A 225 -27.71 -15.96 4.04
N TYR A 226 -27.95 -14.95 4.87
CA TYR A 226 -27.92 -15.13 6.33
C TYR A 226 -29.22 -15.79 6.77
N SER A 227 -29.21 -17.09 7.01
CA SER A 227 -30.29 -17.75 7.73
C SER A 227 -30.20 -17.45 9.22
N ALA A 228 -31.34 -17.34 9.91
CA ALA A 228 -31.39 -16.99 11.34
C ALA A 228 -30.54 -17.94 12.21
N GLY A 229 -30.49 -19.23 11.87
CA GLY A 229 -29.67 -20.22 12.56
C GLY A 229 -28.16 -20.04 12.36
N VAL A 230 -27.72 -19.60 11.17
CA VAL A 230 -26.30 -19.27 10.92
C VAL A 230 -25.89 -18.05 11.73
N VAL A 231 -26.75 -17.03 11.81
CA VAL A 231 -26.51 -15.83 12.62
C VAL A 231 -26.46 -16.18 14.10
N ALA A 232 -27.41 -16.96 14.62
CA ALA A 232 -27.42 -17.38 16.03
C ALA A 232 -26.14 -18.16 16.41
N ARG A 233 -25.71 -19.10 15.55
CA ARG A 233 -24.46 -19.84 15.76
C ARG A 233 -23.23 -18.95 15.71
N TYR A 234 -23.20 -17.99 14.77
CA TYR A 234 -22.14 -16.98 14.68
C TYR A 234 -22.07 -16.14 15.96
N VAL A 235 -23.20 -15.56 16.39
CA VAL A 235 -23.28 -14.75 17.62
C VAL A 235 -22.85 -15.55 18.84
N LEU A 236 -23.29 -16.81 18.98
CA LEU A 236 -22.90 -17.66 20.11
C LEU A 236 -21.40 -17.93 20.09
N ARG A 237 -20.86 -18.40 18.95
CA ARG A 237 -19.42 -18.72 18.83
C ARG A 237 -18.54 -17.49 19.05
N GLU A 238 -18.88 -16.38 18.41
CA GLU A 238 -18.13 -15.13 18.49
C GLU A 238 -18.25 -14.49 19.87
N GLY A 239 -19.46 -14.49 20.45
CA GLY A 239 -19.73 -14.01 21.80
C GLY A 239 -18.98 -14.81 22.86
N THR A 240 -19.01 -16.14 22.82
CA THR A 240 -18.24 -16.99 23.73
C THR A 240 -16.75 -16.76 23.56
N SER A 241 -16.24 -16.65 22.32
CA SER A 241 -14.82 -16.34 22.09
C SER A 241 -14.41 -14.98 22.66
N LEU A 242 -15.26 -13.95 22.55
CA LEU A 242 -15.00 -12.63 23.13
C LEU A 242 -14.98 -12.67 24.66
N LEU A 243 -15.91 -13.42 25.27
CA LEU A 243 -15.99 -13.58 26.72
C LEU A 243 -14.76 -14.30 27.28
N LEU A 244 -14.33 -15.39 26.64
CA LEU A 244 -13.15 -16.15 27.07
C LEU A 244 -11.85 -15.34 26.90
N ALA A 245 -11.75 -14.52 25.84
CA ALA A 245 -10.59 -13.68 25.61
C ALA A 245 -10.57 -12.39 26.46
N LEU A 246 -11.70 -12.02 27.09
CA LEU A 246 -11.86 -10.75 27.80
C LEU A 246 -10.80 -10.52 28.90
N PRO A 247 -10.48 -11.46 29.80
CA PRO A 247 -9.50 -11.21 30.86
C PRO A 247 -8.11 -10.90 30.31
N LEU A 248 -7.65 -11.67 29.31
CA LEU A 248 -6.36 -11.45 28.66
C LEU A 248 -6.35 -10.17 27.82
N ALA A 249 -7.48 -9.83 27.19
CA ALA A 249 -7.62 -8.58 26.46
C ALA A 249 -7.58 -7.36 27.39
N LEU A 250 -8.26 -7.42 28.54
CA LEU A 250 -8.23 -6.35 29.54
C LEU A 250 -6.82 -6.16 30.12
N TRP A 251 -6.12 -7.26 30.44
CA TRP A 251 -4.72 -7.20 30.84
C TRP A 251 -3.87 -6.55 29.75
N GLY A 252 -4.01 -7.00 28.50
CA GLY A 252 -3.25 -6.46 27.38
C GLY A 252 -3.51 -4.98 27.12
N VAL A 253 -4.76 -4.53 27.24
CA VAL A 253 -5.11 -3.11 27.18
C VAL A 253 -4.43 -2.36 28.33
N ALA A 254 -4.51 -2.86 29.57
CA ALA A 254 -3.89 -2.21 30.72
C ALA A 254 -2.37 -2.06 30.57
N SER A 255 -1.67 -3.10 30.10
CA SER A 255 -0.20 -3.10 29.93
C SER A 255 0.30 -2.36 28.67
N HIS A 256 -0.59 -1.89 27.79
CA HIS A 256 -0.18 -1.22 26.55
C HIS A 256 -0.85 0.13 26.32
N VAL A 257 -1.87 0.48 27.10
CA VAL A 257 -2.59 1.77 26.94
C VAL A 257 -1.67 2.95 27.20
N LEU A 258 -0.76 2.85 28.18
CA LEU A 258 0.19 3.91 28.50
C LEU A 258 1.17 4.16 27.34
N PRO A 259 1.98 3.18 26.89
CA PRO A 259 2.91 3.41 25.78
C PRO A 259 2.18 3.78 24.47
N TYR A 260 0.99 3.21 24.23
CA TYR A 260 0.18 3.56 23.06
C TYR A 260 -0.26 5.04 23.09
N LYS A 261 -0.82 5.52 24.22
CA LYS A 261 -1.24 6.92 24.37
C LYS A 261 -0.05 7.88 24.34
N LEU A 262 1.07 7.54 24.99
CA LEU A 262 2.28 8.35 24.96
C LEU A 262 2.83 8.47 23.53
N THR A 263 2.82 7.38 22.76
CA THR A 263 3.22 7.38 21.36
C THR A 263 2.30 8.26 20.52
N ALA A 264 0.98 8.08 20.63
CA ALA A 264 0.00 8.88 19.91
C ALA A 264 0.11 10.38 20.24
N LEU A 265 0.30 10.71 21.53
CA LEU A 265 0.48 12.08 21.99
C LEU A 265 1.79 12.69 21.49
N SER A 266 2.89 11.93 21.50
CA SER A 266 4.20 12.38 21.01
C SER A 266 4.16 12.67 19.52
N VAL A 267 3.60 11.74 18.73
CA VAL A 267 3.46 11.90 17.27
C VAL A 267 2.50 13.06 16.95
N GLY A 268 1.37 13.16 17.65
CA GLY A 268 0.40 14.24 17.45
C GLY A 268 0.96 15.64 17.74
N ARG A 269 1.94 15.74 18.65
CA ARG A 269 2.67 17.00 18.90
C ARG A 269 3.69 17.34 17.84
N LEU A 270 4.33 16.34 17.25
CA LEU A 270 5.32 16.52 16.20
C LEU A 270 4.68 16.89 14.85
N LYS A 271 3.40 16.55 14.65
CA LYS A 271 2.62 16.80 13.42
C LYS A 271 3.42 16.43 12.15
N PRO A 272 3.89 15.18 12.03
CA PRO A 272 4.64 14.76 10.87
C PRO A 272 3.78 14.84 9.60
N GLU A 273 4.43 14.97 8.45
CA GLU A 273 3.75 14.82 7.16
C GLU A 273 3.17 13.40 7.03
N PRO A 274 2.06 13.22 6.26
CA PRO A 274 1.36 11.93 6.18
C PRO A 274 2.22 10.75 5.73
N ASP A 275 3.25 11.00 4.92
CA ASP A 275 4.21 10.01 4.41
C ASP A 275 5.30 9.66 5.44
N GLU A 276 5.53 10.49 6.45
CA GLU A 276 6.50 10.27 7.52
C GLU A 276 5.86 9.73 8.81
N GLU A 277 4.55 9.86 8.98
CA GLU A 277 3.83 9.52 10.21
C GLU A 277 4.14 8.10 10.73
N ALA A 278 4.23 7.12 9.83
CA ALA A 278 4.57 5.74 10.18
C ALA A 278 5.98 5.63 10.79
N THR A 279 6.96 6.33 10.22
CA THR A 279 8.34 6.39 10.72
C THR A 279 8.38 7.00 12.11
N TYR A 280 7.67 8.11 12.31
CA TYR A 280 7.57 8.77 13.61
C TYR A 280 6.92 7.88 14.68
N LYS A 281 5.85 7.14 14.32
CA LYS A 281 5.22 6.16 15.21
C LYS A 281 6.19 5.06 15.63
N ILE A 282 6.96 4.49 14.68
CA ILE A 282 7.95 3.46 14.98
C ILE A 282 9.05 4.01 15.90
N MET A 283 9.60 5.19 15.58
CA MET A 283 10.66 5.81 16.37
C MET A 283 10.23 6.12 17.81
N ALA A 284 9.05 6.72 17.96
CA ALA A 284 8.49 6.98 19.28
C ALA A 284 8.19 5.66 20.01
N ALA A 285 7.64 4.66 19.32
CA ALA A 285 7.31 3.38 19.94
C ALA A 285 8.55 2.61 20.44
N VAL A 286 9.64 2.58 19.67
CA VAL A 286 10.90 1.91 20.03
C VAL A 286 11.49 2.44 21.34
N VAL A 287 11.23 3.71 21.68
CA VAL A 287 11.70 4.32 22.94
C VAL A 287 10.63 4.21 24.03
N LEU A 288 9.39 4.60 23.73
CA LEU A 288 8.34 4.74 24.73
C LEU A 288 7.81 3.40 25.24
N TYR A 289 7.76 2.35 24.41
CA TYR A 289 7.29 1.03 24.85
C TYR A 289 8.23 0.41 25.88
N PRO A 290 9.55 0.25 25.62
CA PRO A 290 10.47 -0.31 26.62
C PRO A 290 10.49 0.49 27.92
N LEU A 291 10.49 1.82 27.86
CA LEU A 291 10.48 2.65 29.06
C LEU A 291 9.19 2.48 29.88
N SER A 292 8.04 2.40 29.20
CA SER A 292 6.75 2.18 29.87
C SER A 292 6.71 0.78 30.50
N TRP A 293 7.18 -0.25 29.81
CA TRP A 293 7.21 -1.62 30.35
C TRP A 293 8.17 -1.77 31.53
N LEU A 294 9.31 -1.07 31.52
CA LEU A 294 10.22 -1.04 32.68
C LEU A 294 9.56 -0.37 33.88
N ALA A 295 8.86 0.76 33.67
CA ALA A 295 8.14 1.45 34.74
C ALA A 295 6.99 0.58 35.28
N GLU A 296 6.13 0.04 34.40
CA GLU A 296 5.02 -0.83 34.76
C GLU A 296 5.50 -2.09 35.48
N GLY A 297 6.57 -2.72 35.00
CA GLY A 297 7.18 -3.89 35.63
C GLY A 297 7.78 -3.58 37.01
N TRP A 298 8.41 -2.40 37.16
CA TRP A 298 8.88 -1.93 38.46
C TRP A 298 7.73 -1.67 39.43
N LEU A 299 6.63 -1.03 38.99
CA LEU A 299 5.42 -0.88 39.82
C LEU A 299 4.85 -2.26 40.22
N ALA A 300 4.73 -3.19 39.26
CA ALA A 300 4.25 -4.54 39.50
C ALA A 300 5.08 -5.26 40.58
N TRP A 301 6.40 -5.08 40.56
CA TRP A 301 7.29 -5.59 41.57
C TRP A 301 7.07 -4.94 42.95
N GLN A 302 6.88 -3.63 43.03
CA GLN A 302 6.62 -2.92 44.30
C GLN A 302 5.31 -3.35 44.97
N PHE A 303 4.25 -3.58 44.19
CA PHE A 303 2.93 -3.89 44.75
C PHE A 303 2.71 -5.38 45.06
N ALA A 304 3.34 -6.29 44.31
CA ALA A 304 3.04 -7.73 44.38
C ALA A 304 4.28 -8.63 44.28
N GLY A 305 5.48 -8.06 44.31
CA GLY A 305 6.75 -8.79 44.40
C GLY A 305 7.21 -9.45 43.10
N GLY A 306 8.29 -10.24 43.22
CA GLY A 306 8.99 -10.87 42.10
C GLY A 306 8.11 -11.80 41.23
N PRO A 307 7.28 -12.68 41.81
CA PRO A 307 6.41 -13.57 41.03
C PRO A 307 5.42 -12.81 40.14
N PHE A 308 4.86 -11.70 40.62
CA PHE A 308 3.92 -10.90 39.84
C PHE A 308 4.62 -10.13 38.72
N MET A 309 5.83 -9.59 38.97
CA MET A 309 6.66 -9.02 37.91
C MET A 309 7.00 -10.05 36.82
N ALA A 310 7.33 -11.29 37.21
CA ALA A 310 7.60 -12.38 36.27
C ALA A 310 6.35 -12.74 35.45
N LEU A 311 5.17 -12.80 36.09
CA LEU A 311 3.89 -13.00 35.40
C LEU A 311 3.59 -11.85 34.43
N PHE A 312 3.79 -10.61 34.83
CA PHE A 312 3.64 -9.43 33.97
C PHE A 312 4.54 -9.53 32.73
N ALA A 313 5.82 -9.83 32.92
CA ALA A 313 6.77 -9.99 31.83
C ALA A 313 6.38 -11.15 30.89
N ALA A 314 5.95 -12.29 31.44
CA ALA A 314 5.51 -13.44 30.66
C ALA A 314 4.22 -13.16 29.85
N LEU A 315 3.31 -12.36 30.40
CA LEU A 315 2.03 -12.02 29.76
C LEU A 315 2.09 -10.81 28.83
N LEU A 316 3.15 -10.02 28.86
CA LEU A 316 3.29 -8.78 28.08
C LEU A 316 3.01 -9.00 26.59
N VAL A 317 3.72 -9.94 25.96
CA VAL A 317 3.58 -10.21 24.52
C VAL A 317 2.24 -10.89 24.19
N PRO A 318 1.84 -12.01 24.83
CA PRO A 318 0.58 -12.67 24.50
C PRO A 318 -0.65 -11.77 24.65
N THR A 319 -0.72 -11.02 25.75
CA THR A 319 -1.90 -10.20 26.06
C THR A 319 -2.02 -9.00 25.12
N GLY A 320 -0.91 -8.46 24.60
CA GLY A 320 -0.93 -7.46 23.52
C GLY A 320 -1.65 -7.97 22.27
N PHE A 321 -1.40 -9.22 21.85
CA PHE A 321 -2.11 -9.84 20.73
C PHE A 321 -3.60 -10.07 21.02
N PHE A 322 -3.95 -10.50 22.24
CA PHE A 322 -5.35 -10.66 22.65
C PHE A 322 -6.09 -9.32 22.66
N ALA A 323 -5.50 -8.26 23.19
CA ALA A 323 -6.10 -6.92 23.22
C ALA A 323 -6.43 -6.42 21.80
N VAL A 324 -5.48 -6.53 20.87
CA VAL A 324 -5.70 -6.14 19.47
C VAL A 324 -6.76 -7.03 18.81
N ALA A 325 -6.64 -8.35 18.93
CA ALA A 325 -7.59 -9.28 18.31
C ALA A 325 -9.02 -9.12 18.83
N TRP A 326 -9.16 -8.84 20.14
CA TRP A 326 -10.44 -8.61 20.80
C TRP A 326 -11.09 -7.30 20.33
N ARG A 327 -10.31 -6.21 20.27
CA ARG A 327 -10.75 -4.93 19.71
C ARG A 327 -11.21 -5.07 18.26
N ASP A 328 -10.39 -5.68 17.40
CA ASP A 328 -10.72 -5.87 15.99
C ASP A 328 -12.00 -6.69 15.82
N ARG A 329 -12.24 -7.67 16.70
CA ARG A 329 -13.43 -8.52 16.69
C ARG A 329 -14.68 -7.76 17.09
N ILE A 330 -14.62 -6.90 18.11
CA ILE A 330 -15.73 -6.02 18.49
C ILE A 330 -16.08 -5.05 17.37
N GLU A 331 -15.08 -4.41 16.75
CA GLU A 331 -15.31 -3.48 15.65
C GLU A 331 -15.94 -4.18 14.43
N ARG A 332 -15.60 -5.45 14.16
CA ARG A 332 -16.28 -6.26 13.13
C ARG A 332 -17.73 -6.56 13.52
N ILE A 333 -17.96 -7.11 14.71
CA ILE A 333 -19.31 -7.47 15.17
C ILE A 333 -20.23 -6.24 15.21
N GLY A 334 -19.73 -5.08 15.65
CA GLY A 334 -20.51 -3.84 15.64
C GLY A 334 -20.86 -3.32 14.25
N ARG A 335 -20.04 -3.60 13.23
CA ARG A 335 -20.39 -3.34 11.82
C ARG A 335 -21.43 -4.34 11.32
N ASP A 336 -21.19 -5.63 11.53
CA ASP A 336 -22.08 -6.71 11.10
C ASP A 336 -23.48 -6.58 11.73
N ALA A 337 -23.55 -6.25 13.02
CA ALA A 337 -24.79 -6.04 13.74
C ALA A 337 -25.61 -4.89 13.14
N ARG A 338 -24.99 -3.75 12.82
CA ARG A 338 -25.67 -2.62 12.17
C ARG A 338 -26.25 -3.02 10.81
N GLY A 339 -25.46 -3.72 9.99
CA GLY A 339 -25.91 -4.29 8.71
C GLY A 339 -27.09 -5.25 8.87
N PHE A 340 -26.99 -6.16 9.83
CA PHE A 340 -28.02 -7.14 10.14
C PHE A 340 -29.32 -6.50 10.62
N PHE A 341 -29.26 -5.56 11.57
CA PHE A 341 -30.46 -4.85 12.06
C PHE A 341 -31.19 -4.12 10.93
N ARG A 342 -30.45 -3.48 10.01
CA ARG A 342 -31.08 -2.83 8.85
C ARG A 342 -31.69 -3.80 7.85
N LEU A 343 -31.07 -4.96 7.63
CA LEU A 343 -31.65 -6.02 6.80
C LEU A 343 -32.92 -6.64 7.41
N LEU A 344 -33.02 -6.67 8.75
CA LEU A 344 -34.25 -7.10 9.43
C LEU A 344 -35.38 -6.07 9.30
N LEU A 345 -35.05 -4.78 9.38
CA LEU A 345 -35.99 -3.67 9.25
C LEU A 345 -36.49 -3.48 7.81
N ASP A 346 -35.62 -3.66 6.81
CA ASP A 346 -35.94 -3.50 5.39
C ASP A 346 -35.63 -4.79 4.61
N ARG A 347 -36.67 -5.62 4.45
CA ARG A 347 -36.57 -6.94 3.81
C ARG A 347 -36.19 -6.87 2.33
N ASP A 348 -36.43 -5.74 1.66
CA ASP A 348 -36.14 -5.56 0.24
C ASP A 348 -34.78 -4.88 0.00
N LEU A 349 -34.15 -4.28 1.02
CA LEU A 349 -32.85 -3.62 0.91
C LEU A 349 -31.80 -4.51 0.24
N ARG A 350 -31.70 -5.78 0.66
CA ARG A 350 -30.79 -6.75 0.06
C ARG A 350 -31.07 -6.95 -1.42
N ARG A 351 -32.34 -7.13 -1.79
CA ARG A 351 -32.74 -7.35 -3.19
C ARG A 351 -32.42 -6.13 -4.05
N ARG A 352 -32.69 -4.92 -3.55
CA ARG A 352 -32.39 -3.66 -4.24
C ARG A 352 -30.89 -3.46 -4.43
N LEU A 353 -30.09 -3.67 -3.39
CA LEU A 353 -28.63 -3.56 -3.48
C LEU A 353 -28.02 -4.63 -4.40
N ALA A 354 -28.51 -5.88 -4.34
CA ALA A 354 -28.07 -6.94 -5.23
C ALA A 354 -28.48 -6.70 -6.69
N ALA A 355 -29.66 -6.13 -6.94
CA ALA A 355 -30.08 -5.71 -8.28
C ALA A 355 -29.18 -4.59 -8.80
N ARG A 356 -28.84 -3.62 -7.95
CA ARG A 356 -27.93 -2.52 -8.32
C ARG A 356 -26.51 -3.01 -8.59
N ARG A 357 -25.98 -3.94 -7.78
CA ARG A 357 -24.70 -4.62 -8.04
C ARG A 357 -24.69 -5.24 -9.43
N ARG A 358 -25.71 -6.01 -9.78
CA ARG A 358 -25.83 -6.64 -11.12
C ARG A 358 -25.85 -5.59 -12.23
N SER A 359 -26.65 -4.54 -12.09
CA SER A 359 -26.68 -3.44 -13.07
C SER A 359 -25.32 -2.76 -13.26
N LEU A 360 -24.54 -2.59 -12.19
CA LEU A 360 -23.18 -2.03 -12.29
C LEU A 360 -22.21 -2.97 -13.00
N VAL A 361 -22.29 -4.28 -12.74
CA VAL A 361 -21.48 -5.29 -13.43
C VAL A 361 -21.83 -5.35 -14.91
N ASP A 362 -23.11 -5.31 -15.26
CA ASP A 362 -23.58 -5.34 -16.64
C ASP A 362 -23.13 -4.09 -17.41
N GLU A 363 -23.25 -2.90 -16.80
CA GLU A 363 -22.81 -1.64 -17.42
C GLU A 363 -21.28 -1.58 -17.54
N LEU A 364 -20.54 -2.09 -16.55
CA LEU A 364 -19.09 -2.24 -16.68
C LEU A 364 -18.75 -3.14 -17.88
N GLY A 365 -19.42 -4.28 -18.02
CA GLY A 365 -19.23 -5.17 -19.17
C GLY A 365 -19.56 -4.49 -20.50
N ALA A 366 -20.59 -3.65 -20.53
CA ALA A 366 -20.96 -2.86 -21.71
C ALA A 366 -19.91 -1.81 -22.06
N LEU A 367 -19.39 -1.08 -21.07
CA LEU A 367 -18.31 -0.12 -21.24
C LEU A 367 -17.02 -0.79 -21.72
N MET A 368 -16.67 -1.95 -21.13
CA MET A 368 -15.47 -2.69 -21.52
C MET A 368 -15.50 -3.18 -22.96
N ARG A 369 -16.68 -3.50 -23.52
CA ARG A 369 -16.84 -3.87 -24.94
C ARG A 369 -16.59 -2.71 -25.92
N LEU A 370 -16.64 -1.47 -25.46
CA LEU A 370 -16.34 -0.29 -26.29
C LEU A 370 -14.83 -0.02 -26.38
N VAL A 371 -14.02 -0.69 -25.56
CA VAL A 371 -12.58 -0.47 -25.49
C VAL A 371 -11.87 -1.45 -26.43
N PRO A 372 -11.04 -0.97 -27.37
CA PRO A 372 -10.25 -1.84 -28.24
C PRO A 372 -9.32 -2.76 -27.44
N GLU A 373 -9.13 -4.00 -27.91
CA GLU A 373 -8.22 -4.96 -27.26
C GLU A 373 -6.78 -4.43 -27.17
N THR A 374 -6.34 -3.62 -28.14
CA THR A 374 -5.02 -2.97 -28.13
C THR A 374 -4.82 -2.04 -26.94
N VAL A 375 -5.88 -1.36 -26.48
CA VAL A 375 -5.87 -0.52 -25.28
C VAL A 375 -5.82 -1.39 -24.02
N LEU A 376 -6.54 -2.51 -24.02
CA LEU A 376 -6.58 -3.43 -22.88
C LEU A 376 -5.29 -4.23 -22.71
N ALA A 377 -4.62 -4.64 -23.79
CA ALA A 377 -3.34 -5.35 -23.74
C ALA A 377 -2.21 -4.47 -23.16
N GLY A 378 -2.31 -3.15 -23.31
CA GLY A 378 -1.26 -2.21 -22.94
C GLY A 378 -0.10 -2.21 -23.95
N PRO A 379 0.85 -1.27 -23.84
CA PRO A 379 2.02 -1.25 -24.72
C PRO A 379 2.83 -2.55 -24.52
N GLU A 380 3.10 -3.25 -25.62
CA GLU A 380 3.69 -4.59 -25.68
C GLU A 380 4.74 -4.85 -24.59
N GLY A 381 4.53 -5.88 -23.77
CA GLY A 381 5.59 -6.49 -22.99
C GLY A 381 6.49 -7.31 -23.92
N PRO A 382 7.76 -7.57 -23.55
CA PRO A 382 8.62 -8.45 -24.34
C PRO A 382 7.94 -9.81 -24.51
N PRO A 383 8.20 -10.53 -25.61
CA PRO A 383 7.60 -11.84 -25.85
C PRO A 383 7.80 -12.72 -24.62
N ARG A 384 6.72 -13.38 -24.20
CA ARG A 384 6.81 -14.44 -23.20
C ARG A 384 7.77 -15.48 -23.76
N SER A 385 8.96 -15.59 -23.16
CA SER A 385 9.90 -16.69 -23.38
C SER A 385 9.33 -17.97 -22.83
#